data_AF-A0AAE8QRX2-F1
#
_entry.id   AF-A0AAE8QRX2-F1
#
_cell.length_a   1.000
_cell.length_b   1.000
_cell.length_c   1.000
_cell.angle_alpha   90.00
_cell.angle_beta   90.00
_cell.angle_gamma   90.00
#
_symmetry.space_group_name_H-M   'P 1'
#
loop_
_entity.id
_entity.type
_entity.pdbx_description
1 polymer ?
#
loop_
_entity_poly.entity_id
_entity_poly.type
_entity_poly.pdbx_seq_one_letter_code
_entity_poly.pdbx_strand_id
1 'polypeptide(L)'
;MFAKMKLSYDSKEWANMYTIIYMKADYEPWWKFEGWEAYIQTEDTFDTKELFERALQQKLAQFRSSYDNEATKEEQYWAFWSEDESFYCEACDDDAQVYHGIIACKIEEK
;
A
#
# COMPACT_ATOMS: atom_id res chain seq x y z
N MET A 1 -0.61 43.38 13.82
CA MET A 1 -1.78 42.48 13.76
C MET A 1 -1.32 41.20 13.10
N PHE A 2 -1.08 40.13 13.86
CA PHE A 2 -0.82 38.80 13.30
C PHE A 2 -1.88 37.87 13.87
N ALA A 3 -2.83 37.49 13.03
CA ALA A 3 -3.86 36.53 13.38
C ALA A 3 -3.20 35.20 13.70
N LYS A 4 -3.29 34.75 14.96
CA LYS A 4 -3.05 33.37 15.35
C LYS A 4 -4.14 32.53 14.68
N MET A 5 -3.82 31.90 13.56
CA MET A 5 -4.61 30.80 13.02
C MET A 5 -4.50 29.65 14.01
N LYS A 6 -5.49 29.52 14.91
CA LYS A 6 -5.69 28.29 15.67
C LYS A 6 -6.17 27.25 14.67
N LEU A 7 -5.24 26.44 14.16
CA LEU A 7 -5.57 25.12 13.65
C LEU A 7 -6.13 24.36 14.86
N SER A 8 -7.45 24.22 14.95
CA SER A 8 -8.09 23.28 15.85
C SER A 8 -7.70 21.88 15.36
N TYR A 9 -6.62 21.38 15.91
CA TYR A 9 -6.16 20.02 15.76
C TYR A 9 -7.16 19.14 16.51
N ASP A 10 -8.23 18.76 15.81
CA ASP A 10 -9.20 17.77 16.26
C ASP A 10 -8.48 16.42 16.28
N SER A 11 -7.80 16.15 17.39
CA SER A 11 -6.99 14.96 17.65
C SER A 11 -7.82 13.67 17.78
N LYS A 12 -8.97 13.60 17.10
CA LYS A 12 -9.96 12.52 17.17
C LYS A 12 -10.38 11.93 15.82
N GLU A 13 -9.81 12.42 14.72
CA GLU A 13 -10.18 11.96 13.35
C GLU A 13 -9.27 10.83 12.82
N TRP A 14 -8.17 10.50 13.52
CA TRP A 14 -7.20 9.48 13.10
C TRP A 14 -7.44 8.08 13.70
N ALA A 15 -8.49 7.93 14.53
CA ALA A 15 -8.71 6.78 15.39
C ALA A 15 -9.33 5.54 14.73
N ASN A 16 -9.84 5.62 13.49
CA ASN A 16 -10.52 4.50 12.82
C ASN A 16 -10.16 4.36 11.33
N MET A 17 -8.99 4.83 10.90
CA MET A 17 -8.69 4.90 9.47
C MET A 17 -8.24 3.54 8.94
N TYR A 18 -9.13 2.89 8.18
CA TYR A 18 -8.80 1.73 7.37
C TYR A 18 -8.21 2.22 6.05
N THR A 19 -6.99 1.83 5.71
CA THR A 19 -6.31 2.33 4.51
C THR A 19 -5.77 1.19 3.66
N ILE A 20 -6.03 1.25 2.35
CA ILE A 20 -5.41 0.37 1.36
C ILE A 20 -4.33 1.16 0.65
N ILE A 21 -3.08 0.72 0.81
CA ILE A 21 -1.93 1.31 0.12
C ILE A 21 -1.58 0.41 -1.07
N TYR A 22 -1.37 1.01 -2.23
CA TYR A 22 -0.76 0.35 -3.37
C TYR A 22 0.61 0.99 -3.63
N MET A 23 1.64 0.15 -3.70
CA MET A 23 3.01 0.55 -4.01
C MET A 23 3.59 -0.29 -5.15
N LYS A 24 4.56 0.27 -5.86
CA LYS A 24 5.28 -0.42 -6.94
C LYS A 24 6.78 -0.28 -6.68
N ALA A 25 7.46 -1.40 -6.46
CA ALA A 25 8.88 -1.43 -6.09
C ALA A 25 9.58 -2.68 -6.64
N ASP A 26 10.89 -2.72 -6.50
CA ASP A 26 11.77 -3.86 -6.82
C ASP A 26 11.88 -4.88 -5.67
N TYR A 27 10.98 -4.80 -4.69
CA TYR A 27 10.91 -5.69 -3.55
C TYR A 27 9.47 -5.83 -3.04
N GLU A 28 9.20 -6.90 -2.29
CA GLU A 28 7.86 -7.16 -1.76
C GLU A 28 7.44 -6.17 -0.65
N PRO A 29 6.14 -5.85 -0.55
CA PRO A 29 5.64 -4.74 0.29
C PRO A 29 5.81 -4.95 1.81
N TRP A 30 6.14 -6.16 2.27
CA TRP A 30 6.38 -6.42 3.69
C TRP A 30 7.78 -6.03 4.16
N TRP A 31 8.72 -5.78 3.25
CA TRP A 31 10.08 -5.38 3.65
C TRP A 31 10.12 -3.97 4.21
N LYS A 32 9.29 -3.06 3.65
CA LYS A 32 9.16 -1.66 4.09
C LYS A 32 10.52 -1.03 4.45
N PHE A 33 11.47 -1.11 3.53
CA PHE A 33 12.78 -0.50 3.72
C PHE A 33 12.67 1.01 3.95
N GLU A 34 13.75 1.63 4.43
CA GLU A 34 13.77 3.08 4.61
C GLU A 34 13.42 3.80 3.30
N GLY A 35 12.48 4.74 3.36
CA GLY A 35 12.01 5.47 2.18
C GLY A 35 10.99 4.72 1.31
N TRP A 36 10.47 3.56 1.73
CA TRP A 36 9.47 2.80 0.96
C TRP A 36 8.22 3.62 0.58
N GLU A 37 7.88 4.63 1.39
CA GLU A 37 6.76 5.54 1.14
C GLU A 37 6.89 6.28 -0.21
N ALA A 38 8.10 6.49 -0.72
CA ALA A 38 8.34 7.09 -2.03
C ALA A 38 7.85 6.22 -3.20
N TYR A 39 7.63 4.93 -2.97
CA TYR A 39 7.15 3.96 -3.97
C TYR A 39 5.62 3.80 -3.95
N ILE A 40 4.94 4.47 -3.02
CA ILE A 40 3.48 4.48 -2.94
C ILE A 40 2.92 5.14 -4.20
N GLN A 41 1.99 4.44 -4.83
CA GLN A 41 1.27 4.89 -6.01
C GLN A 41 -0.11 5.44 -5.65
N THR A 42 -0.83 4.77 -4.73
CA THR A 42 -2.12 5.24 -4.23
C THR A 42 -2.32 4.90 -2.76
N GLU A 43 -3.09 5.74 -2.08
CA GLU A 43 -3.56 5.52 -0.70
C GLU A 43 -5.07 5.78 -0.68
N ASP A 44 -5.84 4.73 -0.39
CA ASP A 44 -7.29 4.79 -0.34
C ASP A 44 -7.73 4.60 1.11
N THR A 45 -8.30 5.64 1.74
CA THR A 45 -8.79 5.57 3.12
C THR A 45 -10.30 5.40 3.17
N PHE A 46 -10.77 4.66 4.17
CA PHE A 46 -12.17 4.30 4.37
C PHE A 46 -12.57 4.53 5.83
N ASP A 47 -13.78 5.05 5.99
CA ASP A 47 -14.37 5.35 7.31
C ASP A 47 -14.86 4.10 8.03
N THR A 48 -15.22 3.05 7.30
CA THR A 48 -15.77 1.81 7.87
C THR A 48 -15.02 0.58 7.38
N LYS A 49 -14.96 -0.42 8.27
CA LYS A 49 -14.38 -1.72 7.98
C LYS A 49 -15.05 -2.40 6.79
N GLU A 50 -16.37 -2.30 6.66
CA GLU A 50 -17.09 -2.98 5.56
C GLU A 50 -16.73 -2.38 4.20
N LEU A 51 -16.60 -1.05 4.11
CA LEU A 51 -16.18 -0.37 2.88
C LEU A 51 -14.74 -0.75 2.52
N PHE A 52 -13.86 -0.75 3.51
CA PHE A 52 -12.47 -1.17 3.36
C PHE A 52 -12.36 -2.62 2.87
N GLU A 53 -13.03 -3.57 3.52
CA GLU A 53 -12.96 -4.98 3.16
C GLU A 53 -13.50 -5.23 1.76
N ARG A 54 -14.62 -4.57 1.40
CA ARG A 54 -15.16 -4.65 0.04
C ARG A 54 -14.18 -4.11 -0.99
N ALA A 55 -13.61 -2.93 -0.75
CA ALA A 55 -12.66 -2.31 -1.66
C ALA A 55 -11.38 -3.15 -1.80
N LEU A 56 -10.89 -3.71 -0.70
CA LEU A 56 -9.72 -4.59 -0.68
C LEU A 56 -9.98 -5.84 -1.51
N GLN A 57 -11.10 -6.54 -1.31
CA GLN A 57 -11.42 -7.74 -2.09
C GLN A 57 -11.54 -7.43 -3.59
N GLN A 58 -12.13 -6.29 -3.95
CA GLN A 58 -12.20 -5.86 -5.35
C GLN A 58 -10.82 -5.57 -5.94
N LYS A 59 -9.96 -4.87 -5.20
CA LYS A 59 -8.58 -4.55 -5.64
C LYS A 59 -7.74 -5.81 -5.79
N LEU A 60 -7.82 -6.73 -4.84
CA LEU A 60 -7.14 -8.03 -4.91
C LEU A 60 -7.62 -8.86 -6.10
N ALA A 61 -8.93 -8.94 -6.34
CA ALA A 61 -9.46 -9.67 -7.50
C ALA A 61 -8.99 -9.06 -8.83
N GLN A 62 -8.91 -7.73 -8.92
CA GLN A 62 -8.37 -7.05 -10.09
C GLN A 62 -6.90 -7.42 -10.32
N PHE A 63 -6.08 -7.38 -9.27
CA PHE A 63 -4.64 -7.67 -9.39
C PHE A 63 -4.40 -9.14 -9.72
N ARG A 64 -5.14 -10.07 -9.10
CA ARG A 64 -5.09 -11.50 -9.46
C ARG A 64 -5.47 -11.83 -10.89
N SER A 65 -6.29 -10.98 -11.53
CA SER A 65 -6.62 -11.11 -12.94
C SER A 65 -5.58 -10.46 -13.86
N SER A 66 -4.69 -9.61 -13.32
CA SER A 66 -3.73 -8.81 -14.08
C SER A 66 -2.32 -9.36 -14.00
N TYR A 67 -1.99 -10.11 -12.95
CA TYR A 67 -0.66 -10.67 -12.70
C TYR A 67 -0.74 -12.17 -12.47
N ASP A 68 0.28 -12.88 -12.95
CA ASP A 68 0.31 -14.35 -12.95
C ASP A 68 0.69 -14.94 -11.59
N ASN A 69 1.45 -14.18 -10.79
CA ASN A 69 1.97 -14.63 -9.51
C ASN A 69 1.45 -13.76 -8.36
N GLU A 70 1.21 -14.39 -7.21
CA GLU A 70 0.94 -13.71 -5.95
C GLU A 70 1.72 -14.33 -4.78
N ALA A 71 2.09 -13.50 -3.82
CA ALA A 71 2.56 -13.92 -2.51
C ALA A 71 1.87 -13.08 -1.42
N THR A 72 1.50 -13.73 -0.32
CA THR A 72 0.76 -13.07 0.76
C THR A 72 1.44 -13.27 2.10
N LYS A 73 1.43 -12.24 2.96
CA LYS A 73 2.01 -12.30 4.30
C LYS A 73 1.08 -11.66 5.33
N GLU A 74 0.92 -12.35 6.47
CA GLU A 74 0.15 -11.87 7.64
C GLU A 74 -1.30 -11.43 7.33
N GLU A 75 -1.89 -11.92 6.23
CA GLU A 75 -3.22 -11.50 5.76
C GLU A 75 -3.38 -9.98 5.59
N GLN A 76 -2.25 -9.28 5.48
CA GLN A 76 -2.16 -7.82 5.45
C GLN A 76 -1.37 -7.30 4.24
N TYR A 77 -0.49 -8.13 3.70
CA TYR A 77 0.39 -7.80 2.60
C TYR A 77 0.17 -8.76 1.44
N TRP A 78 0.08 -8.21 0.23
CA TRP A 78 0.04 -8.97 -1.02
C TRP A 78 1.05 -8.40 -1.99
N ALA A 79 1.91 -9.25 -2.54
CA ALA A 79 2.79 -8.94 -3.65
C ALA A 79 2.27 -9.63 -4.91
N PHE A 80 2.14 -8.89 -6.00
CA PHE A 80 1.78 -9.41 -7.31
C PHE A 80 2.89 -9.12 -8.31
N TRP A 81 3.14 -10.04 -9.24
CA TRP A 81 4.11 -9.82 -10.31
C TRP A 81 3.86 -10.75 -11.50
N SER A 82 4.37 -10.35 -12.66
CA SER A 82 4.45 -11.19 -13.87
C SER A 82 5.91 -11.30 -14.28
N GLU A 83 6.28 -12.45 -14.86
CA GLU A 83 7.67 -12.72 -15.31
C GLU A 83 8.08 -11.79 -16.45
N ASP A 84 7.12 -11.29 -17.24
CA ASP A 84 7.34 -10.33 -18.32
C ASP A 84 7.51 -8.88 -17.84
N GLU A 85 7.32 -8.60 -16.54
CA GLU A 85 7.46 -7.25 -15.98
C GLU A 85 8.70 -7.14 -15.08
N SER A 86 9.83 -6.79 -15.68
CA SER A 86 11.10 -6.52 -15.01
C SER A 86 11.76 -5.25 -15.57
N PHE A 87 12.78 -4.73 -14.88
CA PHE A 87 13.61 -3.65 -15.38
C PHE A 87 15.09 -3.89 -15.04
N TYR A 88 15.99 -3.45 -15.91
CA TYR A 88 17.41 -3.51 -15.62
C TYR A 88 17.79 -2.49 -14.55
N CYS A 89 18.31 -2.97 -13.43
CA CYS A 89 18.77 -2.13 -12.32
C CYS A 89 20.27 -1.90 -12.42
N GLU A 90 20.68 -0.68 -12.76
CA GLU A 90 22.11 -0.33 -12.90
C GLU A 90 22.92 -0.51 -11.60
N ALA A 91 22.26 -0.36 -10.44
CA ALA A 91 22.93 -0.55 -9.15
C ALA A 91 23.23 -2.03 -8.85
N CYS A 92 22.40 -2.94 -9.37
CA CYS A 92 22.53 -4.38 -9.18
C CYS A 92 23.27 -5.06 -10.35
N ASP A 93 23.39 -4.39 -11.49
CA ASP A 93 23.90 -4.94 -12.76
C ASP A 93 23.12 -6.18 -13.24
N ASP A 94 21.81 -6.21 -12.96
CA ASP A 94 20.93 -7.36 -13.23
C ASP A 94 19.47 -6.90 -13.42
N ASP A 95 18.63 -7.79 -13.96
CA ASP A 95 17.20 -7.53 -14.13
C ASP A 95 16.46 -7.67 -12.80
N ALA A 96 15.89 -6.56 -12.32
CA ALA A 96 15.08 -6.52 -11.12
C ALA A 96 13.61 -6.82 -11.44
N GLN A 97 13.02 -7.75 -10.68
CA GLN A 97 11.59 -8.03 -10.72
C GLN A 97 10.80 -6.82 -10.20
N VAL A 98 9.74 -6.46 -10.91
CA VAL A 98 8.78 -5.46 -10.43
C VAL A 98 7.72 -6.14 -9.59
N TYR A 99 7.47 -5.61 -8.40
CA TYR A 99 6.40 -6.03 -7.50
C TYR A 99 5.33 -4.97 -7.36
N HIS A 100 4.09 -5.42 -7.50
CA HIS A 100 2.87 -4.67 -7.26
C HIS A 100 2.33 -5.01 -5.87
N GLY A 101 2.62 -4.15 -4.89
CA GLY A 101 2.31 -4.39 -3.49
C GLY A 101 0.99 -3.77 -3.05
N ILE A 102 0.10 -4.55 -2.44
CA ILE A 102 -1.09 -4.07 -1.73
C ILE A 102 -0.89 -4.26 -0.22
N ILE A 103 -1.18 -3.22 0.56
CA ILE A 103 -1.07 -3.22 2.03
C ILE A 103 -2.40 -2.81 2.64
N ALA A 104 -2.92 -3.63 3.55
CA ALA A 104 -4.11 -3.40 4.34
C ALA A 104 -3.76 -2.80 5.71
N CYS A 105 -3.84 -1.50 5.90
CA CYS A 105 -3.62 -0.87 7.20
C CYS A 105 -4.94 -0.74 7.98
N LYS A 106 -5.02 -1.37 9.15
CA LYS A 106 -6.15 -1.25 10.08
C LYS A 106 -5.65 -0.54 11.34
N ILE A 107 -6.06 0.69 11.56
CA ILE A 107 -5.77 1.40 12.81
C ILE A 107 -6.97 1.16 13.73
N GLU A 108 -6.84 0.24 14.69
CA GLU A 108 -7.82 0.02 15.74
C GLU A 108 -7.26 0.59 17.04
N GLU A 109 -7.92 1.58 17.65
CA GLU A 109 -7.57 2.03 19.02
C GLU A 109 -7.78 0.85 19.98
N LYS A 110 -6.78 0.59 20.84
CA LYS A 110 -6.80 -0.47 21.84
C LYS A 110 -7.46 -0.03 23.14
#